data_AF-A0A929W402-F1
#
_entry.id   AF-A0A929W402-F1
#
_cell.length_a   1.000
_cell.length_b   1.000
_cell.length_c   1.000
_cell.angle_alpha   90.00
_cell.angle_beta   90.00
_cell.angle_gamma   90.00
#
_symmetry.space_group_name_H-M   'P 1'
#
loop_
_entity.id
_entity.type
_entity.pdbx_description
1 polymer ?
#
loop_
_entity_poly.entity_id
_entity_poly.type
_entity_poly.pdbx_seq_one_letter_code
_entity_poly.pdbx_strand_id
1 'polypeptide(L)'
;MNLHHLPQLRHLTALLLLTGASLLSLPSCQRSGSSATSQVADSLTQEERDDFAQEVSFSYAKRLSVENHPDYKLVTIHHPDEAKDLARYILYPRGAKKPELQADAYIEVPLRSIACLSTSQVGALPLLGAVDQLVGVSDLNLLNDEEILTRVKEGKIQVIGQGMSKNYEAIAALRPDALLVSFFSEDSQEAELSKTGIHVLLDYEWKEETLLGRAEWLKFLGMLLGKNAVATQHFSQIEADYRDTLDLVKQAGAPLPTLYGLDYQGAWYLPGEKSYVADLLTSAGLRADVTPGAVSGQPAPSSRSSPATVRIVCGSACPPMTSRPSKPSPSSTLATPTSQPYALAESSCLTSESTLQAETTSGKRASMSPTCR
;
A
#
# COMPACT_ATOMS: atom_id res chain seq x y z
N MET A 1 37.75 -8.09 88.27
CA MET A 1 37.12 -9.18 89.04
C MET A 1 36.93 -10.37 88.13
N ASN A 2 37.65 -11.45 88.46
CA ASN A 2 37.50 -12.89 88.17
C ASN A 2 36.88 -13.34 86.83
N LEU A 3 37.58 -14.03 85.92
CA LEU A 3 38.23 -15.36 85.96
C LEU A 3 37.29 -16.56 86.03
N HIS A 4 37.68 -17.58 85.24
CA HIS A 4 37.29 -19.01 85.20
C HIS A 4 36.14 -19.37 84.24
N HIS A 5 36.20 -20.39 83.37
CA HIS A 5 36.96 -21.66 83.30
C HIS A 5 37.07 -22.12 81.82
N LEU A 6 38.26 -22.38 81.24
CA LEU A 6 39.09 -23.62 81.22
C LEU A 6 38.89 -24.52 79.95
N PRO A 7 39.91 -25.34 79.57
CA PRO A 7 40.38 -25.53 78.20
C PRO A 7 40.59 -27.04 77.84
N GLN A 8 41.47 -27.31 76.85
CA GLN A 8 42.18 -28.57 76.52
C GLN A 8 41.50 -29.41 75.42
N LEU A 9 42.18 -30.08 74.47
CA LEU A 9 43.50 -30.70 74.52
C LEU A 9 44.02 -31.02 73.08
N ARG A 10 45.21 -30.50 72.76
CA ARG A 10 46.42 -31.07 72.11
C ARG A 10 46.35 -32.25 71.11
N HIS A 11 47.38 -32.24 70.25
CA HIS A 11 48.00 -33.31 69.43
C HIS A 11 47.52 -33.34 67.96
N LEU A 12 48.33 -33.34 66.91
CA LEU A 12 49.76 -33.57 66.77
C LEU A 12 50.25 -32.98 65.43
N THR A 13 51.40 -32.34 65.46
CA THR A 13 52.20 -31.85 64.34
C THR A 13 52.79 -32.98 63.48
N ALA A 14 52.80 -32.74 62.16
CA ALA A 14 53.86 -33.03 61.20
C ALA A 14 54.51 -34.43 61.16
N LEU A 15 54.30 -35.20 60.08
CA LEU A 15 55.38 -35.91 59.37
C LEU A 15 54.93 -36.48 58.01
N LEU A 16 55.89 -36.56 57.08
CA LEU A 16 55.96 -37.35 55.83
C LEU A 16 55.52 -36.72 54.49
N LEU A 17 56.53 -36.09 53.89
CA LEU A 17 56.85 -36.01 52.47
C LEU A 17 56.82 -37.38 51.74
N LEU A 18 56.66 -37.28 50.40
CA LEU A 18 57.08 -38.21 49.33
C LEU A 18 56.13 -39.32 48.86
N THR A 19 55.27 -38.98 47.90
CA THR A 19 55.04 -39.67 46.60
C THR A 19 54.36 -38.63 45.70
N GLY A 20 54.76 -38.31 44.48
CA GLY A 20 55.25 -39.11 43.37
C GLY A 20 54.50 -38.59 42.14
N ALA A 21 55.23 -38.11 41.15
CA ALA A 21 54.74 -37.38 39.97
C ALA A 21 53.67 -38.14 39.15
N SER A 22 52.68 -37.41 38.61
CA SER A 22 52.10 -37.71 37.29
C SER A 22 51.36 -36.52 36.70
N LEU A 23 51.70 -36.30 35.43
CA LEU A 23 51.25 -35.30 34.48
C LEU A 23 49.74 -35.07 34.43
N LEU A 24 49.35 -33.81 34.18
CA LEU A 24 48.32 -33.42 33.20
C LEU A 24 48.42 -31.91 32.93
N SER A 25 49.15 -31.58 31.87
CA SER A 25 49.22 -30.24 31.27
C SER A 25 47.90 -29.98 30.56
N LEU A 26 47.04 -29.14 31.14
CA LEU A 26 45.86 -28.62 30.45
C LEU A 26 46.28 -27.50 29.48
N PRO A 27 45.97 -27.58 28.18
CA PRO A 27 46.21 -26.49 27.26
C PRO A 27 45.28 -25.33 27.61
N SER A 28 45.88 -24.20 27.97
CA SER A 28 45.20 -22.91 28.08
C SER A 28 44.71 -22.51 26.68
N CYS A 29 43.42 -22.69 26.42
CA CYS A 29 42.77 -22.07 25.27
C CYS A 29 42.76 -20.55 25.49
N GLN A 30 43.79 -19.87 24.98
CA GLN A 30 43.71 -18.47 24.63
C GLN A 30 42.62 -18.31 23.58
N ARG A 31 41.40 -18.01 24.05
CA ARG A 31 40.34 -17.50 23.21
C ARG A 31 40.78 -16.10 22.79
N SER A 32 41.47 -16.03 21.65
CA SER A 32 41.57 -14.81 20.86
C SER A 32 40.15 -14.38 20.55
N GLY A 33 39.62 -13.49 21.38
CA GLY A 33 38.43 -12.73 21.08
C GLY A 33 38.78 -11.79 19.93
N SER A 34 38.75 -12.33 18.71
CA SER A 34 38.55 -11.51 17.53
C SER A 34 37.18 -10.86 17.74
N SER A 35 37.22 -9.62 18.24
CA SER A 35 36.13 -8.66 18.06
C SER A 35 36.04 -8.40 16.56
N ALA A 36 35.47 -9.35 15.83
CA ALA A 36 34.87 -9.09 14.54
C ALA A 36 33.64 -8.24 14.83
N THR A 37 33.88 -6.94 14.98
CA THR A 37 32.87 -5.91 14.96
C THR A 37 32.07 -6.13 13.68
N SER A 38 30.80 -6.47 13.82
CA SER A 38 29.83 -6.52 12.73
C SER A 38 29.79 -5.14 12.04
N GLN A 39 30.53 -5.01 10.93
CA GLN A 39 30.50 -3.86 10.03
C GLN A 39 29.83 -4.20 8.68
N VAL A 40 29.04 -5.28 8.62
CA VAL A 40 28.48 -5.82 7.36
C VAL A 40 27.03 -5.34 7.09
N ALA A 41 26.44 -4.50 7.96
CA ALA A 41 25.03 -4.15 7.87
C ALA A 41 24.66 -3.01 6.87
N ASP A 42 25.65 -2.23 6.38
CA ASP A 42 25.35 -1.03 5.56
C ASP A 42 25.87 -1.11 4.11
N SER A 43 26.55 -2.19 3.71
CA SER A 43 26.99 -2.35 2.32
C SER A 43 25.98 -3.17 1.54
N LEU A 44 25.50 -2.64 0.41
CA LEU A 44 24.64 -3.38 -0.52
C LEU A 44 25.28 -4.71 -0.95
N THR A 45 24.43 -5.70 -1.21
CA THR A 45 24.79 -6.92 -1.95
C THR A 45 25.11 -6.59 -3.42
N GLN A 46 25.69 -7.54 -4.15
CA GLN A 46 25.90 -7.36 -5.59
C GLN A 46 24.57 -7.27 -6.34
N GLU A 47 23.59 -8.09 -5.94
CA GLU A 47 22.25 -8.09 -6.53
C GLU A 47 21.54 -6.74 -6.37
N GLU A 48 21.61 -6.13 -5.18
CA GLU A 48 21.04 -4.79 -4.95
C GLU A 48 21.74 -3.69 -5.75
N ARG A 49 23.06 -3.81 -5.96
CA ARG A 49 23.79 -2.89 -6.86
C ARG A 49 23.36 -3.05 -8.30
N ASP A 50 23.23 -4.29 -8.77
CA ASP A 50 22.84 -4.61 -10.14
C ASP A 50 21.38 -4.19 -10.41
N ASP A 51 20.49 -4.33 -9.42
CA ASP A 51 19.11 -3.84 -9.47
C ASP A 51 19.07 -2.31 -9.49
N PHE A 52 19.84 -1.63 -8.64
CA PHE A 52 19.93 -0.16 -8.64
C PHE A 52 20.43 0.38 -10.00
N ALA A 53 21.38 -0.31 -10.63
CA ALA A 53 21.93 0.04 -11.93
C ALA A 53 20.93 -0.11 -13.09
N GLN A 54 19.82 -0.85 -12.92
CA GLN A 54 18.78 -0.93 -13.94
C GLN A 54 18.20 0.45 -14.22
N GLU A 55 18.10 0.81 -15.49
CA GLU A 55 17.41 2.03 -15.88
C GLU A 55 15.91 1.88 -15.65
N VAL A 56 15.32 2.87 -14.97
CA VAL A 56 13.88 2.94 -14.78
C VAL A 56 13.34 4.03 -15.70
N SER A 57 12.25 3.75 -16.40
CA SER A 57 11.57 4.72 -17.27
C SER A 57 10.07 4.63 -17.10
N PHE A 58 9.41 5.77 -17.34
CA PHE A 58 7.96 5.92 -17.27
C PHE A 58 7.43 6.26 -18.65
N SER A 59 6.51 5.43 -19.14
CA SER A 59 5.88 5.58 -20.46
C SER A 59 4.47 6.17 -20.37
N TYR A 60 3.82 6.02 -19.22
CA TYR A 60 2.40 6.35 -19.00
C TYR A 60 2.20 7.34 -17.86
N ALA A 61 2.98 7.23 -16.78
CA ALA A 61 2.87 8.15 -15.66
C ALA A 61 3.28 9.56 -16.07
N LYS A 62 2.45 10.55 -15.72
CA LYS A 62 2.72 11.97 -15.98
C LYS A 62 3.00 12.76 -14.71
N ARG A 63 2.73 12.19 -13.54
CA ARG A 63 2.90 12.85 -12.23
C ARG A 63 4.24 12.54 -11.59
N LEU A 64 5.09 11.75 -12.25
CA LEU A 64 6.50 11.65 -11.93
C LEU A 64 7.38 11.46 -13.17
N SER A 65 8.66 11.75 -13.01
CA SER A 65 9.73 11.39 -13.96
C SER A 65 10.98 10.96 -13.21
N VAL A 66 11.90 10.30 -13.92
CA VAL A 66 13.20 9.88 -13.39
C VAL A 66 14.32 10.19 -14.36
N GLU A 67 15.40 10.75 -13.84
CA GLU A 67 16.69 10.86 -14.51
C GLU A 67 17.63 9.81 -13.89
N ASN A 68 18.10 8.86 -14.70
CA ASN A 68 19.00 7.80 -14.26
C ASN A 68 20.46 8.27 -14.38
N HIS A 69 21.22 8.17 -13.28
CA HIS A 69 22.66 8.36 -13.28
C HIS A 69 23.36 7.11 -12.69
N PRO A 70 24.67 6.94 -12.92
CA PRO A 70 25.40 5.78 -12.39
C PRO A 70 25.35 5.66 -10.85
N ASP A 71 25.43 6.79 -10.15
CA ASP A 71 25.57 6.81 -8.69
C ASP A 71 24.29 7.24 -7.96
N TYR A 72 23.27 7.71 -8.68
CA TYR A 72 21.99 8.15 -8.12
C TYR A 72 20.87 8.13 -9.16
N LYS A 73 19.62 8.17 -8.71
CA LYS A 73 18.45 8.45 -9.55
C LYS A 73 17.80 9.72 -9.02
N LEU A 74 17.50 10.66 -9.91
CA LEU A 74 16.75 11.86 -9.57
C LEU A 74 15.30 11.66 -9.97
N VAL A 75 14.41 11.55 -8.98
CA VAL A 75 12.96 11.44 -9.19
C VAL A 75 12.33 12.79 -8.96
N THR A 76 11.50 13.22 -9.90
CA THR A 76 10.75 14.48 -9.81
C THR A 76 9.27 14.18 -9.78
N ILE A 77 8.54 14.72 -8.80
CA ILE A 77 7.09 14.63 -8.69
C ILE A 77 6.49 15.92 -9.24
N HIS A 78 5.57 15.82 -10.19
CA HIS A 78 5.02 16.97 -10.92
C HIS A 78 3.65 17.38 -10.38
N HIS A 79 3.37 18.68 -10.36
CA HIS A 79 2.05 19.18 -10.01
C HIS A 79 1.03 18.76 -11.09
N PRO A 80 -0.19 18.33 -10.71
CA PRO A 80 -1.16 17.84 -11.69
C PRO A 80 -1.67 18.92 -12.65
N ASP A 81 -1.84 20.13 -12.13
CA ASP A 81 -2.52 21.24 -12.85
C ASP A 81 -1.58 22.38 -13.27
N GLU A 82 -0.33 22.40 -12.78
CA GLU A 82 0.59 23.53 -12.96
C GLU A 82 1.91 22.99 -13.53
N ALA A 83 2.58 23.78 -14.37
CA ALA A 83 3.90 23.44 -14.91
C ALA A 83 5.01 23.71 -13.86
N LYS A 84 4.91 23.04 -12.70
CA LYS A 84 5.87 23.11 -11.60
C LYS A 84 6.06 21.74 -10.96
N ASP A 85 7.20 21.57 -10.31
CA ASP A 85 7.49 20.38 -9.52
C ASP A 85 6.96 20.56 -8.09
N LEU A 86 6.43 19.46 -7.54
CA LEU A 86 6.03 19.36 -6.14
C LEU A 86 7.21 18.96 -5.24
N ALA A 87 8.08 18.08 -5.75
CA ALA A 87 9.26 17.61 -5.03
C ALA A 87 10.30 16.98 -5.96
N ARG A 88 11.56 17.05 -5.55
CA ARG A 88 12.73 16.43 -6.19
C ARG A 88 13.45 15.57 -5.17
N TYR A 89 13.59 14.29 -5.49
CA TYR A 89 14.20 13.29 -4.62
C TYR A 89 15.44 12.70 -5.29
N ILE A 90 16.54 12.64 -4.55
CA ILE A 90 17.73 11.91 -4.98
C ILE A 90 17.76 10.57 -4.27
N LEU A 91 17.54 9.48 -5.00
CA LEU A 91 17.73 8.13 -4.51
C LEU A 91 19.17 7.70 -4.81
N TYR A 92 19.89 7.25 -3.78
CA TYR A 92 21.27 6.83 -3.94
C TYR A 92 21.54 5.53 -3.16
N PRO A 93 22.50 4.71 -3.60
CA PRO A 93 22.81 3.44 -2.94
C PRO A 93 23.16 3.64 -1.46
N ARG A 94 22.59 2.81 -0.59
CA ARG A 94 22.95 2.81 0.83
C ARG A 94 24.46 2.57 1.02
N GLY A 95 25.05 3.33 1.95
CA GLY A 95 26.49 3.30 2.21
C GLY A 95 27.35 4.06 1.19
N ALA A 96 26.78 4.58 0.10
CA ALA A 96 27.49 5.47 -0.82
C ALA A 96 27.58 6.90 -0.28
N LYS A 97 28.50 7.69 -0.85
CA LYS A 97 28.59 9.12 -0.52
C LYS A 97 27.32 9.81 -1.02
N LYS A 98 26.62 10.50 -0.12
CA LYS A 98 25.48 11.37 -0.44
C LYS A 98 25.85 12.34 -1.58
N PRO A 99 25.08 12.39 -2.68
CA PRO A 99 25.31 13.33 -3.77
C PRO A 99 25.20 14.81 -3.33
N GLU A 100 26.09 15.67 -3.85
CA GLU A 100 26.14 17.11 -3.59
C GLU A 100 25.37 17.90 -4.66
N LEU A 101 24.08 17.62 -4.80
CA LEU A 101 23.18 18.22 -5.81
C LEU A 101 21.95 18.82 -5.12
N GLN A 102 21.32 19.84 -5.68
CA GLN A 102 20.11 20.43 -5.08
C GLN A 102 18.88 19.50 -5.26
N ALA A 103 18.28 19.10 -4.14
CA ALA A 103 17.04 18.32 -4.08
C ALA A 103 16.31 18.59 -2.75
N ASP A 104 15.03 18.25 -2.68
CA ASP A 104 14.21 18.43 -1.48
C ASP A 104 14.49 17.33 -0.44
N ALA A 105 14.78 16.11 -0.91
CA ALA A 105 15.22 15.01 -0.06
C ALA A 105 16.25 14.10 -0.74
N TYR A 106 17.05 13.42 0.08
CA TYR A 106 18.05 12.45 -0.35
C TYR A 106 17.76 11.15 0.40
N ILE A 107 17.53 10.07 -0.33
CA ILE A 107 17.02 8.82 0.20
C ILE A 107 18.02 7.72 -0.11
N GLU A 108 18.50 7.05 0.93
CA GLU A 108 19.29 5.84 0.78
C GLU A 108 18.39 4.66 0.42
N VAL A 109 18.69 4.02 -0.70
CA VAL A 109 17.95 2.84 -1.18
C VAL A 109 18.80 1.57 -1.18
N PRO A 110 18.21 0.39 -0.92
CA PRO A 110 16.79 0.17 -0.63
C PRO A 110 16.39 0.64 0.78
N LEU A 111 15.16 1.12 0.93
CA LEU A 111 14.53 1.41 2.23
C LEU A 111 14.41 0.12 3.03
N ARG A 112 14.68 0.19 4.33
CA ARG A 112 14.53 -0.96 5.25
C ARG A 112 13.15 -1.01 5.89
N SER A 113 12.47 0.12 5.94
CA SER A 113 11.13 0.23 6.50
C SER A 113 10.32 1.33 5.82
N ILE A 114 9.06 1.04 5.52
CA ILE A 114 8.14 1.97 4.87
C ILE A 114 6.79 1.95 5.58
N ALA A 115 6.20 3.12 5.71
CA ALA A 115 4.84 3.31 6.19
C ALA A 115 3.97 3.87 5.07
N CYS A 116 2.81 3.27 4.87
CA CYS A 116 1.90 3.61 3.77
C CYS A 116 0.56 4.11 4.31
N LEU A 117 0.05 5.21 3.75
CA LEU A 117 -1.23 5.79 4.15
C LEU A 117 -2.37 5.46 3.17
N SER A 118 -2.06 4.97 1.97
CA SER A 118 -3.05 4.52 0.97
C SER A 118 -3.04 3.00 0.84
N THR A 119 -4.22 2.42 0.54
CA THR A 119 -4.35 0.99 0.27
C THR A 119 -3.69 0.56 -1.03
N SER A 120 -3.63 1.44 -2.03
CA SER A 120 -2.92 1.20 -3.29
C SER A 120 -1.41 1.02 -3.07
N GLN A 121 -0.82 1.85 -2.20
CA GLN A 121 0.56 1.71 -1.77
C GLN A 121 0.77 0.36 -1.11
N VAL A 122 -0.05 0.02 -0.11
CA VAL A 122 0.03 -1.26 0.61
C VAL A 122 -0.08 -2.46 -0.33
N GLY A 123 -1.03 -2.43 -1.28
CA GLY A 123 -1.27 -3.49 -2.25
C GLY A 123 -0.14 -3.71 -3.26
N ALA A 124 0.77 -2.74 -3.43
CA ALA A 124 1.93 -2.90 -4.29
C ALA A 124 3.08 -3.70 -3.64
N LEU A 125 3.17 -3.71 -2.30
CA LEU A 125 4.28 -4.37 -1.59
C LEU A 125 4.32 -5.90 -1.82
N PRO A 126 3.19 -6.64 -1.84
CA PRO A 126 3.19 -8.06 -2.20
C PRO A 126 3.73 -8.32 -3.61
N LEU A 127 3.38 -7.48 -4.59
CA LEU A 127 3.89 -7.61 -5.98
C LEU A 127 5.41 -7.43 -6.04
N LEU A 128 5.98 -6.61 -5.16
CA LEU A 128 7.41 -6.37 -5.08
C LEU A 128 8.15 -7.39 -4.21
N GLY A 129 7.43 -8.32 -3.57
CA GLY A 129 8.00 -9.22 -2.55
C GLY A 129 8.60 -8.45 -1.37
N ALA A 130 8.00 -7.31 -1.02
CA ALA A 130 8.57 -6.33 -0.08
C ALA A 130 7.67 -6.07 1.14
N VAL A 131 6.76 -7.00 1.45
CA VAL A 131 5.88 -6.92 2.63
C VAL A 131 6.70 -6.86 3.94
N ASP A 132 7.91 -7.41 3.94
CA ASP A 132 8.82 -7.34 5.08
C ASP A 132 9.23 -5.93 5.48
N GLN A 133 9.26 -5.00 4.52
CA GLN A 133 9.62 -3.61 4.77
C GLN A 133 8.41 -2.79 5.25
N LEU A 134 7.18 -3.28 5.11
CA LEU A 134 6.00 -2.57 5.59
C LEU A 134 5.93 -2.62 7.12
N VAL A 135 5.92 -1.44 7.76
CA VAL A 135 5.88 -1.31 9.22
C VAL A 135 4.67 -0.52 9.72
N GLY A 136 4.00 0.24 8.85
CA GLY A 136 2.87 1.09 9.23
C GLY A 136 1.80 1.19 8.16
N VAL A 137 0.53 1.13 8.56
CA VAL A 137 -0.66 1.29 7.69
C VAL A 137 -1.71 2.18 8.34
N SER A 138 -2.57 2.82 7.53
CA SER A 138 -3.70 3.62 8.03
C SER A 138 -4.93 2.74 8.32
N ASP A 139 -5.78 2.47 7.33
CA ASP A 139 -7.09 1.83 7.54
C ASP A 139 -7.07 0.31 7.29
N LEU A 140 -7.09 -0.47 8.37
CA LEU A 140 -7.13 -1.93 8.30
C LEU A 140 -8.40 -2.49 7.67
N ASN A 141 -9.52 -1.77 7.71
CA ASN A 141 -10.80 -2.29 7.22
C ASN A 141 -10.84 -2.38 5.69
N LEU A 142 -9.89 -1.72 5.02
CA LEU A 142 -9.78 -1.71 3.57
C LEU A 142 -8.72 -2.70 3.05
N LEU A 143 -8.06 -3.44 3.94
CA LEU A 143 -7.03 -4.41 3.60
C LEU A 143 -7.61 -5.83 3.57
N ASN A 144 -7.26 -6.59 2.54
CA ASN A 144 -7.74 -7.95 2.32
C ASN A 144 -6.62 -9.00 2.17
N ASP A 145 -5.35 -8.58 2.21
CA ASP A 145 -4.19 -9.47 2.10
C ASP A 145 -3.95 -10.23 3.42
N GLU A 146 -3.96 -11.57 3.35
CA GLU A 146 -3.86 -12.42 4.55
C GLU A 146 -2.50 -12.31 5.24
N GLU A 147 -1.40 -12.13 4.50
CA GLU A 147 -0.07 -11.98 5.06
C GLU A 147 0.02 -10.66 5.85
N ILE A 148 -0.41 -9.56 5.25
CA ILE A 148 -0.41 -8.24 5.89
C ILE A 148 -1.28 -8.25 7.14
N LEU A 149 -2.50 -8.80 7.07
CA LEU A 149 -3.39 -8.90 8.23
C LEU A 149 -2.81 -9.77 9.34
N THR A 150 -2.05 -10.80 9.00
CA THR A 150 -1.35 -11.64 9.98
C THR A 150 -0.22 -10.86 10.66
N ARG A 151 0.60 -10.12 9.90
CA ARG A 151 1.69 -9.28 10.44
C ARG A 151 1.17 -8.16 11.33
N VAL A 152 0.00 -7.60 11.03
CA VAL A 152 -0.68 -6.64 11.92
C VAL A 152 -1.04 -7.30 13.25
N LYS A 153 -1.63 -8.50 13.24
CA LYS A 153 -1.98 -9.25 14.47
C LYS A 153 -0.74 -9.62 15.29
N GLU A 154 0.37 -9.90 14.63
CA GLU A 154 1.68 -10.18 15.25
C GLU A 154 2.38 -8.91 15.79
N GLY A 155 1.84 -7.72 15.53
CA GLY A 155 2.45 -6.45 15.94
C GLY A 155 3.66 -6.02 15.11
N LYS A 156 3.91 -6.66 13.97
CA LYS A 156 4.99 -6.28 13.02
C LYS A 156 4.61 -5.07 12.17
N ILE A 157 3.31 -4.86 11.95
CA ILE A 157 2.77 -3.69 11.25
C ILE A 157 1.87 -2.94 12.23
N GLN A 158 2.13 -1.65 12.43
CA GLN A 158 1.34 -0.80 13.32
C GLN A 158 0.29 0.00 12.55
N VAL A 159 -0.85 0.23 13.18
CA VAL A 159 -1.87 1.17 12.70
C VAL A 159 -1.45 2.60 13.06
N ILE A 160 -1.24 3.45 12.05
CA ILE A 160 -0.69 4.80 12.18
C ILE A 160 -1.65 5.90 11.70
N GLY A 161 -2.90 5.56 11.41
CA GLY A 161 -3.91 6.54 10.99
C GLY A 161 -5.27 5.88 10.76
N GLN A 162 -6.26 6.68 10.36
CA GLN A 162 -7.57 6.18 9.93
C GLN A 162 -8.23 7.21 9.01
N GLY A 163 -8.69 6.78 7.84
CA GLY A 163 -9.21 7.69 6.81
C GLY A 163 -8.20 8.81 6.50
N MET A 164 -8.63 10.07 6.66
CA MET A 164 -7.78 11.25 6.44
C MET A 164 -6.92 11.63 7.67
N SER A 165 -7.11 10.97 8.81
CA SER A 165 -6.37 11.28 10.04
C SER A 165 -5.07 10.47 10.16
N LYS A 166 -4.02 11.13 10.66
CA LYS A 166 -2.70 10.54 10.89
C LYS A 166 -2.36 10.59 12.37
N ASN A 167 -1.79 9.51 12.91
CA ASN A 167 -1.25 9.47 14.26
C ASN A 167 0.25 9.79 14.23
N TYR A 168 0.57 11.09 14.28
CA TYR A 168 1.95 11.57 14.18
C TYR A 168 2.87 11.03 15.28
N GLU A 169 2.36 10.84 16.51
CA GLU A 169 3.13 10.25 17.62
C GLU A 169 3.50 8.79 17.33
N ALA A 170 2.54 7.99 16.81
CA ALA A 170 2.81 6.61 16.42
C ALA A 170 3.81 6.53 15.27
N ILE A 171 3.68 7.39 14.26
CA ILE A 171 4.63 7.46 13.13
C ILE A 171 6.04 7.82 13.64
N ALA A 172 6.15 8.83 14.50
CA ALA A 172 7.42 9.26 15.08
C ALA A 172 8.04 8.19 15.98
N ALA A 173 7.23 7.42 16.72
CA ALA A 173 7.70 6.30 17.54
C ALA A 173 8.19 5.12 16.68
N LEU A 174 7.50 4.84 15.58
CA LEU A 174 7.82 3.76 14.64
C LEU A 174 9.13 4.02 13.87
N ARG A 175 9.43 5.29 13.56
CA ARG A 175 10.60 5.74 12.80
C ARG A 175 10.86 4.93 11.51
N PRO A 176 9.86 4.85 10.60
CA PRO A 176 10.12 4.25 9.29
C PRO A 176 11.18 5.06 8.52
N ASP A 177 11.93 4.42 7.62
CA ASP A 177 12.85 5.13 6.73
C ASP A 177 12.05 6.11 5.84
N ALA A 178 10.84 5.73 5.41
CA ALA A 178 9.94 6.61 4.68
C ALA A 178 8.45 6.47 5.07
N LEU A 179 7.73 7.59 4.99
CA LEU A 179 6.27 7.66 5.03
C LEU A 179 5.77 8.12 3.66
N LEU A 180 4.91 7.31 3.02
CA LEU A 180 4.25 7.70 1.78
C LEU A 180 2.98 8.49 2.07
N VAL A 181 2.88 9.68 1.48
CA VAL A 181 1.74 10.59 1.61
C VAL A 181 1.11 10.85 0.24
N SER A 182 -0.21 10.73 0.17
CA SER A 182 -0.95 10.93 -1.09
C SER A 182 -1.45 12.35 -1.31
N PHE A 183 -1.33 13.21 -0.30
CA PHE A 183 -1.75 14.60 -0.39
C PHE A 183 -0.58 15.49 -0.08
N PHE A 184 -0.35 16.48 -0.94
CA PHE A 184 0.49 17.60 -0.58
C PHE A 184 -0.30 18.49 0.37
N SER A 185 0.04 18.45 1.65
CA SER A 185 -0.34 19.48 2.60
C SER A 185 0.91 20.21 3.04
N GLU A 186 0.87 21.54 3.10
CA GLU A 186 1.81 22.33 3.92
C GLU A 186 1.52 22.10 5.41
N ASP A 187 1.20 20.87 5.81
CA ASP A 187 0.95 20.52 7.20
C ASP A 187 2.27 20.62 7.95
N SER A 188 2.31 21.55 8.91
CA SER A 188 3.43 21.72 9.83
C SER A 188 3.88 20.39 10.47
N GLN A 189 2.98 19.43 10.70
CA GLN A 189 3.30 18.18 11.38
C GLN A 189 4.08 17.19 10.48
N GLU A 190 3.81 17.13 9.18
CA GLU A 190 4.59 16.33 8.23
C GLU A 190 6.01 16.91 8.06
N ALA A 191 6.11 18.25 8.08
CA ALA A 191 7.39 18.93 8.08
C ALA A 191 8.19 18.66 9.38
N GLU A 192 7.54 18.58 10.55
CA GLU A 192 8.21 18.18 11.80
C GLU A 192 8.66 16.72 11.77
N LEU A 193 7.87 15.79 11.21
CA LEU A 193 8.30 14.40 11.05
C LEU A 193 9.59 14.29 10.24
N SER A 194 9.73 15.10 9.19
CA SER A 194 10.92 15.10 8.34
C SER A 194 12.20 15.47 9.12
N LYS A 195 12.09 16.30 10.16
CA LYS A 195 13.23 16.67 11.04
C LYS A 195 13.70 15.52 11.93
N THR A 196 12.88 14.48 12.09
CA THR A 196 13.25 13.28 12.88
C THR A 196 14.07 12.27 12.08
N GLY A 197 14.29 12.52 10.77
CA GLY A 197 14.99 11.62 9.85
C GLY A 197 14.07 10.70 9.05
N ILE A 198 12.75 10.78 9.24
CA ILE A 198 11.76 10.06 8.42
C ILE A 198 11.62 10.78 7.08
N HIS A 199 11.78 10.09 5.96
CA HIS A 199 11.52 10.68 4.65
C HIS A 199 10.01 10.71 4.37
N VAL A 200 9.40 11.90 4.38
CA VAL A 200 8.01 12.07 3.93
C VAL A 200 8.01 12.22 2.41
N LEU A 201 7.50 11.21 1.70
CA LEU A 201 7.57 11.12 0.25
C LEU A 201 6.17 11.18 -0.38
N LEU A 202 6.03 12.05 -1.37
CA LEU A 202 4.79 12.22 -2.13
C LEU A 202 4.57 11.05 -3.10
N ASP A 203 3.38 10.46 -3.02
CA ASP A 203 2.85 9.49 -3.97
C ASP A 203 1.54 10.02 -4.57
N TYR A 204 1.61 10.50 -5.82
CA TYR A 204 0.52 11.17 -6.51
C TYR A 204 -0.15 10.29 -7.57
N GLU A 205 -0.08 8.96 -7.40
CA GLU A 205 -0.67 7.97 -8.31
C GLU A 205 -2.16 8.24 -8.62
N TRP A 206 -2.92 8.70 -7.62
CA TRP A 206 -4.35 8.99 -7.76
C TRP A 206 -4.66 10.24 -8.62
N LYS A 207 -3.64 11.03 -8.98
CA LYS A 207 -3.72 12.18 -9.90
C LYS A 207 -3.29 11.86 -11.32
N GLU A 208 -3.03 10.59 -11.63
CA GLU A 208 -2.78 10.16 -13.00
C GLU A 208 -4.04 10.23 -13.86
N GLU A 209 -3.82 10.45 -15.16
CA GLU A 209 -4.91 10.61 -16.13
C GLU A 209 -5.36 9.27 -16.71
N THR A 210 -4.53 8.23 -16.60
CA THR A 210 -4.79 6.91 -17.17
C THR A 210 -4.57 5.80 -16.15
N LEU A 211 -5.23 4.65 -16.36
CA LEU A 211 -5.02 3.47 -15.52
C LEU A 211 -3.59 2.95 -15.55
N LEU A 212 -2.96 2.93 -16.73
CA LEU A 212 -1.57 2.52 -16.85
C LEU A 212 -0.61 3.52 -16.21
N GLY A 213 -0.88 4.82 -16.33
CA GLY A 213 -0.09 5.85 -15.65
C GLY A 213 -0.14 5.66 -14.14
N ARG A 214 -1.35 5.39 -13.61
CA ARG A 214 -1.56 5.06 -12.20
C ARG A 214 -0.79 3.80 -11.77
N ALA A 215 -0.88 2.72 -12.54
CA ALA A 215 -0.20 1.46 -12.23
C ALA A 215 1.33 1.56 -12.31
N GLU A 216 1.87 2.45 -13.15
CA GLU A 216 3.31 2.60 -13.36
C GLU A 216 4.04 3.15 -12.13
N TRP A 217 3.33 3.77 -11.19
CA TRP A 217 3.85 4.15 -9.86
C TRP A 217 4.39 2.94 -9.06
N LEU A 218 4.04 1.71 -9.44
CA LEU A 218 4.72 0.50 -8.94
C LEU A 218 6.24 0.57 -9.09
N LYS A 219 6.74 1.17 -10.18
CA LYS A 219 8.17 1.37 -10.43
C LYS A 219 8.80 2.37 -9.45
N PHE A 220 8.05 3.37 -8.98
CA PHE A 220 8.52 4.30 -7.96
C PHE A 220 8.76 3.58 -6.62
N LEU A 221 7.82 2.73 -6.20
CA LEU A 221 8.02 1.86 -5.03
C LEU A 221 9.17 0.87 -5.26
N GLY A 222 9.30 0.32 -6.47
CA GLY A 222 10.44 -0.49 -6.87
C GLY A 222 11.78 0.19 -6.63
N MET A 223 11.93 1.46 -7.05
CA MET A 223 13.15 2.24 -6.81
C MET A 223 13.43 2.47 -5.33
N LEU A 224 12.41 2.75 -4.54
CA LEU A 224 12.57 2.94 -3.10
C LEU A 224 13.02 1.66 -2.39
N LEU A 225 12.55 0.49 -2.84
CA LEU A 225 12.73 -0.79 -2.15
C LEU A 225 13.83 -1.67 -2.78
N GLY A 226 14.54 -1.18 -3.82
CA GLY A 226 15.55 -1.95 -4.54
C GLY A 226 14.96 -3.16 -5.26
N LYS A 227 13.84 -2.93 -5.94
CA LYS A 227 13.05 -3.91 -6.70
C LYS A 227 12.77 -3.41 -8.11
N ASN A 228 13.73 -2.73 -8.75
CA ASN A 228 13.57 -2.12 -10.07
C ASN A 228 13.20 -3.14 -11.15
N ALA A 229 13.93 -4.26 -11.19
CA ALA A 229 13.69 -5.32 -12.17
C ALA A 229 12.31 -5.96 -11.97
N VAL A 230 11.98 -6.29 -10.72
CA VAL A 230 10.69 -6.90 -10.34
C VAL A 230 9.52 -5.96 -10.64
N ALA A 231 9.62 -4.68 -10.27
CA ALA A 231 8.60 -3.68 -10.54
C ALA A 231 8.36 -3.49 -12.05
N THR A 232 9.45 -3.45 -12.83
CA THR A 232 9.38 -3.33 -14.29
C THR A 232 8.69 -4.55 -14.91
N GLN A 233 9.05 -5.75 -14.47
CA GLN A 233 8.43 -6.99 -14.95
C GLN A 233 6.93 -7.02 -14.63
N HIS A 234 6.53 -6.73 -13.38
CA HIS A 234 5.12 -6.70 -13.00
C HIS A 234 4.33 -5.63 -13.77
N PHE A 235 4.91 -4.44 -13.95
CA PHE A 235 4.28 -3.41 -14.76
C PHE A 235 4.06 -3.84 -16.21
N SER A 236 5.05 -4.48 -16.84
CA SER A 236 4.91 -4.99 -18.21
C SER A 236 3.81 -6.06 -18.31
N GLN A 237 3.64 -6.90 -17.28
CA GLN A 237 2.53 -7.85 -17.25
C GLN A 237 1.17 -7.13 -17.11
N ILE A 238 1.07 -6.15 -16.22
CA ILE A 238 -0.15 -5.33 -16.07
C ILE A 238 -0.51 -4.63 -17.38
N GLU A 239 0.48 -4.09 -18.10
CA GLU A 239 0.28 -3.46 -19.39
C GLU A 239 -0.25 -4.44 -20.44
N ALA A 240 0.30 -5.65 -20.49
CA ALA A 240 -0.15 -6.71 -21.40
C ALA A 240 -1.60 -7.13 -21.08
N ASP A 241 -1.89 -7.44 -19.81
CA ASP A 241 -3.22 -7.87 -19.37
C ASP A 241 -4.28 -6.79 -19.62
N TYR A 242 -3.91 -5.52 -19.43
CA TYR A 242 -4.78 -4.40 -19.72
C TYR A 242 -5.10 -4.31 -21.23
N ARG A 243 -4.09 -4.47 -22.10
CA ARG A 243 -4.29 -4.44 -23.56
C ARG A 243 -5.17 -5.59 -24.04
N ASP A 244 -4.95 -6.79 -23.53
CA ASP A 244 -5.78 -7.96 -23.82
C ASP A 244 -7.24 -7.69 -23.40
N THR A 245 -7.43 -7.07 -22.23
CA THR A 245 -8.76 -6.67 -21.75
C THR A 245 -9.42 -5.64 -22.67
N LEU A 246 -8.68 -4.63 -23.15
CA LEU A 246 -9.20 -3.65 -24.10
C LEU A 246 -9.66 -4.29 -25.41
N ASP A 247 -8.96 -5.33 -25.88
CA ASP A 247 -9.36 -6.05 -27.09
C ASP A 247 -10.66 -6.86 -26.92
N LEU A 248 -10.97 -7.30 -25.69
CA LEU A 248 -12.28 -7.86 -25.35
C LEU A 248 -13.37 -6.77 -25.35
N VAL A 249 -13.09 -5.59 -24.79
CA VAL A 249 -14.06 -4.49 -24.74
C VAL A 249 -14.39 -3.97 -26.14
N LYS A 250 -13.43 -3.92 -27.06
CA LYS A 250 -13.68 -3.53 -28.48
C LYS A 250 -14.68 -4.45 -29.19
N GLN A 251 -14.84 -5.68 -28.71
CA GLN A 251 -15.83 -6.62 -29.24
C GLN A 251 -17.22 -6.40 -28.63
N ALA A 252 -17.29 -5.68 -27.51
CA ALA A 252 -18.55 -5.17 -26.99
C ALA A 252 -19.07 -4.04 -27.89
N GLY A 253 -20.40 -3.92 -28.00
CA GLY A 253 -21.05 -2.99 -28.91
C GLY A 253 -20.95 -1.52 -28.48
N ALA A 254 -22.04 -0.77 -28.62
CA ALA A 254 -22.06 0.64 -28.26
C ALA A 254 -21.83 0.85 -26.74
N PRO A 255 -21.15 1.94 -26.33
CA PRO A 255 -20.93 2.22 -24.92
C PRO A 255 -22.22 2.30 -24.09
N LEU A 256 -22.20 1.73 -22.89
CA LEU A 256 -23.36 1.66 -22.00
C LEU A 256 -23.48 2.94 -21.16
N PRO A 257 -24.62 3.67 -21.23
CA PRO A 257 -24.88 4.79 -20.33
C PRO A 257 -24.88 4.33 -18.88
N THR A 258 -24.03 4.94 -18.06
CA THR A 258 -23.79 4.52 -16.67
C THR A 258 -23.83 5.73 -15.74
N LEU A 259 -24.58 5.61 -14.64
CA LEU A 259 -24.49 6.57 -13.55
C LEU A 259 -23.30 6.21 -12.67
N TYR A 260 -22.33 7.11 -12.59
CA TYR A 260 -21.15 6.97 -11.74
C TYR A 260 -20.95 8.25 -10.94
N GLY A 261 -20.49 8.12 -9.70
CA GLY A 261 -20.16 9.24 -8.85
C GLY A 261 -20.18 8.88 -7.37
N LEU A 262 -19.90 9.90 -6.54
CA LEU A 262 -19.91 9.80 -5.09
C LEU A 262 -20.98 10.73 -4.53
N ASP A 263 -21.92 10.20 -3.75
CA ASP A 263 -22.76 11.04 -2.89
C ASP A 263 -21.93 11.52 -1.70
N TYR A 264 -21.71 12.82 -1.63
CA TYR A 264 -21.02 13.46 -0.51
C TYR A 264 -21.75 14.74 -0.12
N GLN A 265 -22.20 14.79 1.14
CA GLN A 265 -22.91 15.93 1.72
C GLN A 265 -24.14 16.40 0.90
N GLY A 266 -24.84 15.47 0.25
CA GLY A 266 -26.04 15.78 -0.54
C GLY A 266 -25.74 16.34 -1.94
N ALA A 267 -24.49 16.30 -2.38
CA ALA A 267 -24.08 16.58 -3.75
C ALA A 267 -23.54 15.30 -4.40
N TRP A 268 -23.91 15.09 -5.68
CA TRP A 268 -23.37 14.00 -6.48
C TRP A 268 -22.08 14.45 -7.17
N TYR A 269 -20.94 13.89 -6.80
CA TYR A 269 -19.65 14.24 -7.38
C TYR A 269 -19.38 13.41 -8.63
N LEU A 270 -19.06 14.10 -9.73
CA LEU A 270 -18.67 13.49 -10.99
C LEU A 270 -17.15 13.40 -11.09
N PRO A 271 -16.59 12.36 -11.72
CA PRO A 271 -15.15 12.27 -11.96
C PRO A 271 -14.70 13.41 -12.89
N GLY A 272 -13.43 13.83 -12.76
CA GLY A 272 -12.82 14.77 -13.70
C GLY A 272 -12.58 14.10 -15.05
N GLU A 273 -12.78 14.83 -16.15
CA GLU A 273 -12.57 14.34 -17.52
C GLU A 273 -11.15 13.80 -17.74
N LYS A 274 -10.15 14.38 -17.08
CA LYS A 274 -8.74 13.99 -17.17
C LYS A 274 -8.30 13.07 -16.03
N SER A 275 -9.22 12.33 -15.41
CA SER A 275 -8.91 11.40 -14.32
C SER A 275 -8.78 9.97 -14.85
N TYR A 276 -7.95 9.16 -14.18
CA TYR A 276 -7.91 7.71 -14.44
C TYR A 276 -9.29 7.04 -14.29
N VAL A 277 -10.22 7.64 -13.54
CA VAL A 277 -11.60 7.14 -13.37
C VAL A 277 -12.41 7.34 -14.65
N ALA A 278 -12.30 8.51 -15.29
CA ALA A 278 -12.93 8.75 -16.58
C ALA A 278 -12.31 7.86 -17.67
N ASP A 279 -10.98 7.68 -17.65
CA ASP A 279 -10.25 6.75 -18.51
C ASP A 279 -10.75 5.30 -18.30
N LEU A 280 -10.88 4.85 -17.05
CA LEU A 280 -11.42 3.53 -16.70
C LEU A 280 -12.82 3.30 -17.28
N LEU A 281 -13.74 4.22 -17.05
CA LEU A 281 -15.13 4.08 -17.52
C LEU A 281 -15.16 4.01 -19.05
N THR A 282 -14.46 4.92 -19.71
CA THR A 282 -14.41 4.97 -21.18
C THR A 282 -13.76 3.72 -21.77
N SER A 283 -12.63 3.29 -21.19
CA SER A 283 -11.89 2.09 -21.59
C SER A 283 -12.66 0.80 -21.35
N ALA A 284 -13.59 0.78 -20.40
CA ALA A 284 -14.51 -0.33 -20.15
C ALA A 284 -15.77 -0.31 -21.04
N GLY A 285 -15.86 0.63 -21.99
CA GLY A 285 -17.05 0.77 -22.85
C GLY A 285 -18.25 1.34 -22.11
N LEU A 286 -18.03 2.14 -21.07
CA LEU A 286 -19.08 2.83 -20.31
C LEU A 286 -19.07 4.32 -20.68
N ARG A 287 -20.26 4.92 -20.68
CA ARG A 287 -20.44 6.37 -20.87
C ARG A 287 -21.08 6.96 -19.62
N ALA A 288 -20.31 7.76 -18.89
CA ALA A 288 -20.76 8.50 -17.71
C ALA A 288 -20.52 10.00 -17.88
N ASP A 289 -21.24 10.80 -17.11
CA ASP A 289 -21.00 12.25 -17.05
C ASP A 289 -19.68 12.53 -16.31
N VAL A 290 -18.91 13.49 -16.84
CA VAL A 290 -17.60 13.90 -16.31
C VAL A 290 -17.55 15.42 -16.14
N THR A 291 -16.66 15.89 -15.28
CA THR A 291 -16.38 17.32 -15.13
C THR A 291 -15.34 17.74 -16.18
N PRO A 292 -15.67 18.62 -17.14
CA PRO A 292 -14.76 18.99 -18.22
C PRO A 292 -13.45 19.62 -17.74
N GLY A 293 -12.34 19.27 -18.38
CA GLY A 293 -11.02 19.89 -18.22
C GLY A 293 -10.29 19.59 -16.90
N ALA A 294 -10.93 18.93 -15.93
CA ALA A 294 -10.39 18.71 -14.59
C ALA A 294 -9.81 17.31 -14.41
N VAL A 295 -8.72 17.18 -13.62
CA VAL A 295 -8.21 15.89 -13.11
C VAL A 295 -8.99 15.45 -11.87
N SER A 296 -9.43 16.40 -11.04
CA SER A 296 -10.20 16.12 -9.81
C SER A 296 -11.70 16.10 -10.09
N GLY A 297 -12.44 15.26 -9.37
CA GLY A 297 -13.90 15.28 -9.41
C GLY A 297 -14.48 16.57 -8.81
N GLN A 298 -15.65 16.98 -9.31
CA GLN A 298 -16.39 18.16 -8.86
C GLN A 298 -17.86 17.80 -8.65
N PRO A 299 -18.60 18.53 -7.79
CA PRO A 299 -20.03 18.31 -7.64
C PRO A 299 -20.74 18.58 -8.97
N ALA A 300 -21.70 17.73 -9.31
CA ALA A 300 -22.56 17.91 -10.46
C ALA A 300 -23.23 19.30 -10.37
N PRO A 301 -23.22 20.09 -11.45
CA PRO A 301 -23.76 21.44 -11.43
C PRO A 301 -25.24 21.42 -11.03
N SER A 302 -25.62 22.28 -10.09
CA SER A 302 -26.99 22.42 -9.60
C SER A 302 -27.90 23.22 -10.54
N SER A 303 -27.44 23.55 -11.74
CA SER A 303 -28.15 24.45 -12.66
C SER A 303 -29.33 23.76 -13.35
N ARG A 304 -30.51 24.37 -13.18
CA ARG A 304 -31.76 24.09 -13.90
C ARG A 304 -31.54 23.99 -15.42
N SER A 305 -31.57 22.78 -15.95
CA SER A 305 -31.83 22.54 -17.38
C SER A 305 -32.61 21.24 -17.52
N SER A 306 -33.94 21.35 -17.36
CA SER A 306 -34.92 20.26 -17.31
C SER A 306 -34.63 19.20 -16.22
N PRO A 307 -35.65 18.51 -15.70
CA PRO A 307 -35.39 17.28 -14.97
C PRO A 307 -34.70 16.34 -15.95
N ALA A 308 -33.39 16.13 -15.78
CA ALA A 308 -32.71 14.99 -16.35
C ALA A 308 -33.41 13.77 -15.72
N THR A 309 -34.43 13.27 -16.42
CA THR A 309 -35.10 12.05 -16.02
C THR A 309 -34.06 10.97 -16.24
N VAL A 310 -33.39 10.56 -15.18
CA VAL A 310 -32.61 9.31 -15.16
C VAL A 310 -33.64 8.20 -15.37
N ARG A 311 -33.91 7.85 -16.62
CA ARG A 311 -34.66 6.65 -16.94
C ARG A 311 -33.73 5.49 -16.64
N ILE A 312 -33.89 4.91 -15.46
CA ILE A 312 -33.42 3.54 -15.20
C ILE A 312 -34.25 2.65 -16.10
N VAL A 313 -33.76 2.38 -17.31
CA VAL A 313 -34.31 1.33 -18.15
C VAL A 313 -33.80 0.03 -17.54
N CYS A 314 -34.61 -0.61 -16.68
CA CYS A 314 -34.40 -2.02 -16.37
C CYS A 314 -34.44 -2.75 -17.71
N GLY A 315 -33.28 -3.23 -18.18
CA GLY A 315 -33.20 -4.08 -19.36
C GLY A 315 -34.19 -5.22 -19.21
N SER A 316 -35.07 -5.38 -20.20
CA SER A 316 -36.02 -6.48 -20.25
C SER A 316 -35.27 -7.80 -20.23
N ALA A 317 -35.48 -8.56 -19.16
CA ALA A 317 -35.11 -9.96 -18.96
C ALA A 317 -33.62 -10.31 -19.14
N CYS A 318 -32.98 -10.72 -18.02
CA CYS A 318 -31.87 -11.67 -18.13
C CYS A 318 -32.31 -12.87 -18.98
N PRO A 319 -31.55 -13.28 -20.01
CA PRO A 319 -31.83 -14.55 -20.67
C PRO A 319 -31.73 -15.67 -19.62
N PRO A 320 -32.64 -16.66 -19.62
CA PRO A 320 -32.54 -17.78 -18.70
C PRO A 320 -31.19 -18.47 -18.91
N MET A 321 -30.44 -18.68 -17.83
CA MET A 321 -29.24 -19.51 -17.86
C MET A 321 -29.65 -20.91 -18.35
N THR A 322 -29.35 -21.22 -19.60
CA THR A 322 -29.50 -22.58 -20.11
C THR A 322 -28.53 -23.47 -19.34
N SER A 323 -29.07 -24.55 -18.77
CA SER A 323 -28.35 -25.53 -17.97
C SER A 323 -27.06 -25.98 -18.66
N ARG A 324 -25.94 -25.83 -17.96
CA ARG A 324 -24.63 -26.35 -18.33
C ARG A 324 -24.73 -27.86 -18.62
N PRO A 325 -24.20 -28.39 -19.74
CA PRO A 325 -24.16 -29.82 -19.96
C PRO A 325 -23.30 -30.49 -18.87
N SER A 326 -23.80 -31.56 -18.28
CA SER A 326 -23.16 -32.37 -17.26
C SER A 326 -21.83 -32.93 -17.76
N LYS A 327 -20.72 -32.64 -17.07
CA LYS A 327 -19.45 -33.36 -17.25
C LYS A 327 -19.57 -34.80 -16.69
N PRO A 328 -18.95 -35.81 -17.33
CA PRO A 328 -18.96 -37.17 -16.81
C PRO A 328 -18.08 -37.25 -15.54
N SER A 329 -18.57 -38.02 -14.58
CA SER A 329 -17.96 -38.28 -13.28
C SER A 329 -16.63 -39.04 -13.38
N PRO A 330 -15.57 -38.64 -12.63
CA PRO A 330 -14.45 -39.51 -12.34
C PRO A 330 -14.67 -40.31 -11.05
N SER A 331 -14.30 -41.60 -11.13
CA SER A 331 -14.26 -42.57 -10.04
C SER A 331 -13.33 -42.16 -8.90
N SER A 332 -13.83 -42.35 -7.67
CA SER A 332 -13.16 -42.54 -6.37
C SER A 332 -11.63 -42.36 -6.28
N THR A 333 -11.16 -41.47 -5.40
CA THR A 333 -10.30 -41.76 -4.21
C THR A 333 -10.20 -40.48 -3.32
N LEU A 334 -9.90 -40.67 -2.04
CA LEU A 334 -10.15 -39.86 -0.84
C LEU A 334 -9.62 -38.40 -0.74
N ALA A 335 -10.54 -37.54 -0.26
CA ALA A 335 -10.48 -36.58 0.87
C ALA A 335 -9.35 -35.53 1.07
N THR A 336 -9.75 -34.25 1.04
CA THR A 336 -9.49 -33.22 2.09
C THR A 336 -10.55 -32.10 1.96
N PRO A 337 -10.95 -31.39 3.04
CA PRO A 337 -12.17 -30.58 3.04
C PRO A 337 -11.91 -29.14 2.59
N THR A 338 -12.63 -28.70 1.56
CA THR A 338 -12.71 -27.28 1.18
C THR A 338 -14.14 -26.77 1.35
N SER A 339 -14.20 -25.53 1.82
CA SER A 339 -15.33 -24.68 2.18
C SER A 339 -16.58 -24.77 1.30
N GLN A 340 -17.74 -24.77 1.96
CA GLN A 340 -19.05 -24.56 1.35
C GLN A 340 -19.19 -23.11 0.83
N PRO A 341 -19.78 -22.89 -0.36
CA PRO A 341 -20.28 -21.58 -0.73
C PRO A 341 -21.67 -21.34 -0.12
N TYR A 342 -21.82 -20.18 0.51
CA TYR A 342 -23.09 -19.65 1.02
C TYR A 342 -24.11 -19.49 -0.12
N ALA A 343 -25.31 -20.01 0.10
CA ALA A 343 -26.47 -19.80 -0.77
C ALA A 343 -27.00 -18.37 -0.61
N LEU A 344 -27.13 -17.64 -1.72
CA LEU A 344 -27.87 -16.38 -1.76
C LEU A 344 -29.37 -16.69 -1.77
N ALA A 345 -30.08 -16.11 -0.80
CA ALA A 345 -31.53 -16.17 -0.73
C ALA A 345 -32.15 -15.40 -1.91
N GLU A 346 -33.01 -16.08 -2.67
CA GLU A 346 -33.84 -15.48 -3.70
C GLU A 346 -34.86 -14.54 -3.04
N SER A 347 -34.83 -13.25 -3.42
CA SER A 347 -35.96 -12.36 -3.19
C SER A 347 -36.67 -12.10 -4.51
N SER A 348 -37.95 -12.44 -4.53
CA SER A 348 -38.85 -12.31 -5.67
C SER A 348 -39.11 -10.83 -5.97
N CYS A 349 -38.89 -10.42 -7.21
CA CYS A 349 -39.09 -9.05 -7.67
C CYS A 349 -40.60 -8.81 -7.88
N LEU A 350 -41.21 -8.01 -7.00
CA LEU A 350 -42.56 -7.49 -7.20
C LEU A 350 -42.54 -6.36 -8.23
N THR A 351 -43.18 -6.55 -9.37
CA THR A 351 -43.43 -5.51 -10.37
C THR A 351 -44.44 -4.50 -9.84
N SER A 352 -44.01 -3.28 -9.57
CA SER A 352 -44.90 -2.12 -9.52
C SER A 352 -44.23 -0.94 -10.21
N GLU A 353 -44.86 -0.41 -11.26
CA GLU A 353 -44.50 0.86 -11.85
C GLU A 353 -44.84 1.97 -10.86
N SER A 354 -43.84 2.71 -10.40
CA SER A 354 -44.06 3.98 -9.70
C SER A 354 -43.35 5.09 -10.48
N THR A 355 -44.15 6.01 -11.02
CA THR A 355 -43.65 7.26 -11.58
C THR A 355 -43.57 8.25 -10.43
N LEU A 356 -42.37 8.52 -9.91
CA LEU A 356 -42.16 9.59 -8.94
C LEU A 356 -42.10 10.93 -9.68
N GLN A 357 -43.25 11.61 -9.78
CA GLN A 357 -43.29 13.04 -10.06
C GLN A 357 -43.08 13.80 -8.75
N ALA A 358 -41.97 14.54 -8.66
CA ALA A 358 -41.76 15.50 -7.58
C ALA A 358 -42.60 16.75 -7.87
N GLU A 359 -43.83 16.81 -7.36
CA GLU A 359 -44.57 18.07 -7.27
C GLU A 359 -44.04 18.89 -6.09
N THR A 360 -43.56 20.09 -6.41
CA THR A 360 -43.24 21.11 -5.42
C THR A 360 -44.54 21.77 -4.97
N THR A 361 -45.05 21.40 -3.79
CA THR A 361 -46.08 22.18 -3.10
C THR A 361 -45.62 22.62 -1.73
N SER A 362 -45.76 23.93 -1.51
CA SER A 362 -45.43 24.66 -0.30
C SER A 362 -46.24 24.18 0.90
N GLY A 363 -45.55 23.98 2.03
CA GLY A 363 -46.05 24.24 3.38
C GLY A 363 -47.29 23.46 3.85
N LYS A 364 -47.06 22.42 4.65
CA LYS A 364 -47.66 22.25 5.99
C LYS A 364 -47.09 21.00 6.67
N ARG A 365 -46.76 21.14 7.97
CA ARG A 365 -46.40 20.05 8.87
C ARG A 365 -47.51 18.99 8.90
N ALA A 366 -47.13 17.72 8.82
CA ALA A 366 -47.87 16.64 9.45
C ALA A 366 -46.87 15.61 9.99
N SER A 367 -46.92 15.42 11.32
CA SER A 367 -46.25 14.37 12.07
C SER A 367 -46.93 13.02 11.82
N MET A 368 -46.17 11.95 11.57
CA MET A 368 -46.61 10.58 11.86
C MET A 368 -45.44 9.71 12.34
N SER A 369 -45.72 8.99 13.42
CA SER A 369 -44.88 8.11 14.22
C SER A 369 -44.66 6.74 13.56
N PRO A 370 -43.72 5.90 14.07
CA PRO A 370 -43.32 4.64 13.44
C PRO A 370 -44.10 3.44 14.00
N THR A 371 -44.44 2.48 13.14
CA THR A 371 -44.80 1.05 13.36
C THR A 371 -45.41 0.56 12.04
N CYS A 372 -45.26 -0.64 11.48
CA CYS A 372 -44.88 -2.02 11.85
C CYS A 372 -44.59 -2.70 10.46
N ARG A 373 -43.92 -3.83 10.24
CA ARG A 373 -43.62 -5.02 11.03
C ARG A 373 -42.57 -5.83 10.27
#